data_AF-A0A662T4W5-F1
#
_entry.id   AF-A0A662T4W5-F1
#
_cell.length_a   1.000
_cell.length_b   1.000
_cell.length_c   1.000
_cell.angle_alpha   90.00
_cell.angle_beta   90.00
_cell.angle_gamma   90.00
#
_symmetry.space_group_name_H-M   'P 1'
#
loop_
_entity.id
_entity.type
_entity.pdbx_description
1 polymer ?
#
loop_
_entity_poly.entity_id
_entity_poly.type
_entity_poly.pdbx_seq_one_letter_code
_entity_poly.pdbx_strand_id
1 'polypeptide(L)' 'MREIPVEKVGKTIRVPREIREEIKRMGLESKIKFMRKELIECPMHKKRISPLYCLLCEYFVRRVKGIVYCKYP' A
#
# COMPACT_ATOMS: atom_id res chain seq x y z
N MET A 1 0.94 15.41 8.41
CA MET A 1 1.45 14.36 7.51
C MET A 1 2.00 13.25 8.38
N ARG A 2 1.56 12.01 8.17
CA ARG A 2 1.94 10.84 8.96
C ARG A 2 2.97 10.00 8.19
N GLU A 3 3.96 9.51 8.90
CA GLU A 3 4.98 8.59 8.39
C GLU A 3 4.63 7.17 8.82
N ILE A 4 4.21 6.35 7.87
CA ILE A 4 3.75 5.00 8.15
C ILE A 4 4.84 4.02 7.71
N PRO A 5 5.53 3.35 8.65
CA PRO A 5 6.55 2.37 8.30
C PRO A 5 5.92 1.15 7.63
N VAL A 6 6.63 0.60 6.65
CA VAL A 6 6.24 -0.62 5.94
C VAL A 6 6.86 -1.83 6.62
N GLU A 7 6.02 -2.75 7.10
CA GLU A 7 6.43 -4.03 7.66
C GLU A 7 6.47 -5.09 6.54
N LYS A 8 7.59 -5.79 6.37
CA LYS A 8 7.68 -6.91 5.41
C LYS A 8 7.19 -8.19 6.08
N VAL A 9 6.27 -8.88 5.42
CA VAL A 9 5.75 -10.18 5.85
C VAL A 9 6.21 -11.28 4.92
N GLY A 10 6.52 -12.47 5.46
CA GLY A 10 6.97 -13.61 4.65
C GLY A 10 5.91 -14.21 3.73
N LYS A 11 4.63 -13.85 3.93
CA LYS A 11 3.48 -14.39 3.20
C LYS A 11 2.86 -13.35 2.28
N THR A 12 2.35 -13.80 1.13
CA THR A 12 1.63 -12.93 0.20
C THR A 12 0.25 -12.60 0.76
N ILE A 13 -0.04 -11.31 0.90
CA ILE A 13 -1.33 -10.81 1.35
C ILE A 13 -2.31 -10.85 0.17
N ARG A 14 -3.49 -11.41 0.41
CA ARG A 14 -4.56 -11.41 -0.58
C ARG A 14 -5.14 -9.99 -0.65
N VAL A 15 -5.18 -9.46 -1.85
CA VAL A 15 -5.76 -8.14 -2.15
C VAL A 15 -6.93 -8.39 -3.12
N PRO A 16 -8.06 -7.68 -2.98
CA PRO A 16 -9.21 -7.78 -3.87
C PRO A 16 -8.82 -7.65 -5.34
N ARG A 17 -9.61 -8.30 -6.20
CA ARG A 17 -9.36 -8.35 -7.64
C ARG A 17 -9.44 -6.94 -8.26
N GLU A 18 -10.39 -6.13 -7.84
CA GLU A 18 -10.59 -4.75 -8.30
C GLU A 18 -9.32 -3.91 -8.18
N ILE A 19 -8.70 -3.91 -6.99
CA ILE A 19 -7.44 -3.19 -6.75
C ILE A 19 -6.32 -3.68 -7.66
N ARG A 20 -6.23 -4.99 -7.87
CA ARG A 20 -5.21 -5.57 -8.76
C ARG A 20 -5.44 -5.18 -10.23
N GLU A 21 -6.69 -5.13 -10.67
CA GLU A 21 -7.04 -4.72 -12.02
C GLU A 21 -6.76 -3.23 -12.25
N GLU A 22 -7.06 -2.38 -11.28
CA GLU A 22 -6.77 -0.94 -11.36
C GLU A 22 -5.26 -0.67 -11.42
N ILE A 23 -4.49 -1.34 -10.57
CA ILE A 23 -3.03 -1.34 -10.61
C ILE A 23 -2.49 -1.79 -11.98
N LYS A 24 -3.12 -2.82 -12.57
CA LYS A 24 -2.72 -3.34 -13.88
C LYS A 24 -3.01 -2.32 -14.98
N ARG A 25 -4.15 -1.61 -14.91
CA ARG A 25 -4.48 -0.49 -15.80
C ARG A 25 -3.47 0.66 -15.70
N MET A 26 -2.94 0.91 -14.50
CA MET A 26 -1.86 1.90 -14.28
C MET A 26 -0.49 1.43 -14.77
N GLY A 27 -0.34 0.19 -15.26
CA GLY A 27 0.93 -0.36 -15.74
C GLY A 27 1.95 -0.63 -14.63
N LEU A 28 1.53 -0.66 -13.36
CA LEU A 28 2.42 -0.78 -12.19
C LEU A 28 2.60 -2.21 -11.70
N GLU A 29 1.88 -3.18 -12.26
CA GLU A 29 1.81 -4.56 -11.74
C GLU A 29 3.19 -5.20 -11.51
N SER A 30 4.12 -5.04 -12.45
CA SER A 30 5.48 -5.60 -12.35
C SER A 30 6.31 -4.93 -11.26
N LYS A 31 6.20 -3.61 -11.12
CA LYS A 31 6.98 -2.79 -10.19
C LYS A 31 6.58 -2.99 -8.74
N ILE A 32 5.36 -3.44 -8.46
CA ILE A 32 4.82 -3.49 -7.09
C ILE A 32 4.61 -4.93 -6.57
N LYS A 33 5.12 -5.94 -7.29
CA LYS A 33 5.01 -7.35 -6.85
C LYS A 33 5.53 -7.56 -5.43
N PHE A 34 6.62 -6.89 -5.05
CA PHE A 34 7.20 -6.97 -3.71
C PHE A 34 6.27 -6.43 -2.62
N MET A 35 5.42 -5.46 -2.94
CA MET A 35 4.46 -4.84 -2.00
C MET A 35 3.33 -5.78 -1.58
N ARG A 36 3.14 -6.89 -2.30
CA ARG A 36 2.18 -7.94 -1.92
C ARG A 36 2.59 -8.67 -0.64
N LYS A 37 3.85 -8.52 -0.21
CA LYS A 37 4.43 -9.09 1.01
C LYS A 37 4.71 -8.01 2.04
N GLU A 38 3.95 -6.93 2.03
CA GLU A 38 4.14 -5.78 2.90
C GLU A 38 2.83 -5.39 3.59
N LEU A 39 2.91 -4.98 4.85
CA LEU A 39 1.82 -4.43 5.64
C LEU A 39 2.16 -3.02 6.11
N ILE A 40 1.13 -2.22 6.29
CA ILE A 40 1.19 -0.91 6.94
C ILE A 40 0.01 -0.79 7.91
N GLU A 41 0.19 -0.01 8.97
CA GLU A 41 -0.89 0.36 9.88
C GLU A 41 -1.61 1.59 9.33
N CYS A 42 -2.77 1.38 8.72
CA CYS A 42 -3.53 2.45 8.11
C CYS A 42 -4.27 3.27 9.18
N PRO A 43 -4.07 4.60 9.27
CA PRO A 43 -4.73 5.43 10.26
C PRO A 43 -6.24 5.55 10.02
N MET A 44 -6.68 5.53 8.75
CA MET A 44 -8.09 5.61 8.38
C MET A 44 -8.87 4.34 8.75
N HIS A 45 -8.28 3.17 8.49
CA HIS A 45 -8.94 1.89 8.72
C HIS A 45 -8.60 1.25 10.08
N LYS A 46 -7.68 1.84 10.85
CA LYS A 46 -7.20 1.33 12.15
C LYS A 46 -6.83 -0.16 12.12
N LYS A 47 -6.28 -0.63 10.99
CA LYS A 47 -5.92 -2.03 10.77
C LYS A 47 -4.70 -2.16 9.87
N ARG A 48 -4.05 -3.33 9.93
CA ARG A 48 -2.95 -3.68 9.04
C ARG A 48 -3.48 -4.02 7.66
N ILE A 49 -3.05 -3.26 6.65
CA ILE A 49 -3.44 -3.46 5.25
C ILE A 49 -2.22 -3.52 4.35
N SER A 50 -2.39 -4.04 3.13
CA SER A 50 -1.32 -3.96 2.14
C SER A 50 -1.10 -2.51 1.69
N PRO A 51 0.15 -2.05 1.49
CA PRO A 51 0.42 -0.73 0.93
C PRO A 51 -0.09 -0.58 -0.51
N LEU A 52 -0.49 -1.67 -1.18
CA LEU A 52 -1.15 -1.62 -2.48
C LEU A 52 -2.44 -0.78 -2.45
N TYR A 53 -3.16 -0.78 -1.32
CA TYR A 53 -4.33 0.09 -1.13
C TYR A 53 -3.96 1.57 -1.15
N CYS A 54 -2.75 1.93 -0.69
CA CYS A 54 -2.32 3.32 -0.70
C CYS A 54 -2.11 3.86 -2.12
N LEU A 55 -1.75 3.03 -3.10
CA LEU A 55 -1.57 3.49 -4.48
C LEU A 55 -2.86 4.05 -5.10
N LEU A 56 -4.01 3.65 -4.57
CA LEU A 56 -5.35 4.06 -5.02
C LEU A 56 -6.01 5.02 -4.02
N CYS A 57 -5.33 5.39 -2.94
CA CYS A 57 -5.89 6.17 -1.85
C CYS A 57 -5.64 7.66 -2.08
N GLU A 58 -6.68 8.49 -1.94
CA GLU A 58 -6.58 9.96 -2.05
C GLU A 58 -5.63 10.60 -1.02
N TYR A 59 -5.39 9.93 0.10
CA TYR A 59 -4.52 10.39 1.19
C TYR A 59 -3.05 9.99 1.00
N PHE A 60 -2.74 9.18 -0.01
CA PHE A 60 -1.37 8.80 -0.32
C PHE A 60 -0.63 9.97 -0.95
N VAL A 61 0.55 10.27 -0.42
CA VAL A 61 1.41 11.34 -0.94
C VAL A 61 2.58 10.73 -1.71
N ARG A 62 3.36 9.88 -1.05
CA ARG A 62 4.52 9.21 -1.65
C ARG A 62 5.01 8.07 -0.76
N ARG A 63 5.88 7.23 -1.33
CA ARG A 63 6.66 6.22 -0.60
C ARG A 63 8.15 6.49 -0.78
N VAL A 64 8.90 6.55 0.31
CA VAL A 64 10.37 6.75 0.29
C VAL A 64 11.02 5.84 1.32
N LYS A 65 12.05 5.07 0.93
CA LYS A 65 12.87 4.23 1.82
C LYS A 65 12.07 3.34 2.80
N GLY A 66 10.93 2.79 2.36
CA GLY A 66 10.10 1.92 3.21
C GLY A 66 9.14 2.66 4.15
N ILE A 67 8.94 3.96 3.94
CA ILE A 67 7.97 4.80 4.66
C ILE A 67 6.91 5.27 3.66
N VAL A 68 5.64 5.10 4.01
CA VAL A 68 4.49 5.66 3.31
C VAL A 68 4.11 6.98 3.96
N TYR A 69 4.17 8.06 3.20
CA TYR A 69 3.72 9.38 3.62
C TYR A 69 2.22 9.52 3.33
N CYS A 70 1.44 9.70 4.38
CA CYS A 70 -0.02 9.79 4.33
C CYS A 70 -0.48 11.15 4.89
N LYS A 71 -1.41 11.83 4.20
CA LYS A 71 -1.97 13.10 4.66
C LYS A 71 -3.26 12.96 5.49
N TYR A 72 -3.73 11.74 5.75
CA TYR A 72 -4.95 11.50 6.53
C TYR A 72 -4.81 12.12 7.93
N PRO A 73 -5.82 12.88 8.40
CA PRO A 73 -5.83 13.54 9.72
C PRO A 73 -5.55 12.58 10.87
#